data_AF-A0A356WQN8-F1
#
_entry.id   AF-A0A356WQN8-F1
#
_cell.length_a   1.000
_cell.length_b   1.000
_cell.length_c   1.000
_cell.angle_alpha   90.00
_cell.angle_beta   90.00
_cell.angle_gamma   90.00
#
_symmetry.space_group_name_H-M   'P 1'
#
loop_
_entity.id
_entity.type
_entity.pdbx_description
1 polymer ?
#
loop_
_entity_poly.entity_id
_entity_poly.type
_entity_poly.pdbx_seq_one_letter_code
_entity_poly.pdbx_strand_id
1 'polypeptide(L)' 'MKIALPTKENNQIDAHFGHCEFYTIYTVSENNEITDKQILRSPAGCG' A
#
# COMPACT_ATOMS: atom_id res chain seq x y z
N MET A 1 2.96 -8.96 -10.83
CA MET A 1 3.53 -8.78 -9.47
C MET A 1 2.61 -7.87 -8.65
N LYS A 2 2.58 -8.00 -7.32
CA LYS A 2 1.91 -7.02 -6.44
C LYS A 2 2.92 -6.36 -5.50
N ILE A 3 2.79 -5.06 -5.28
CA ILE A 3 3.63 -4.26 -4.38
C ILE A 3 2.72 -3.57 -3.36
N ALA A 4 2.92 -3.84 -2.08
CA ALA A 4 2.20 -3.17 -1.00
C ALA A 4 3.07 -2.07 -0.39
N LEU A 5 2.55 -0.84 -0.37
CA LEU A 5 3.22 0.32 0.22
C LEU A 5 2.46 0.78 1.47
N PRO A 6 3.13 1.01 2.62
CA PRO A 6 2.50 1.64 3.76
C PRO A 6 2.24 3.10 3.41
N THR A 7 0.97 3.49 3.40
CA THR A 7 0.52 4.82 2.98
C THR A 7 -0.40 5.45 4.01
N LYS A 8 -0.39 6.78 4.03
CA LYS A 8 -1.32 7.62 4.80
C LYS A 8 -2.06 8.57 3.85
N GLU A 9 -2.83 9.49 4.41
CA GLU A 9 -3.55 10.51 3.65
C GLU A 9 -2.69 11.21 2.58
N ASN A 10 -3.36 11.66 1.50
CA ASN A 10 -2.73 12.33 0.36
C ASN A 10 -1.69 11.50 -0.39
N ASN A 11 -1.81 10.16 -0.36
CA ASN A 11 -0.88 9.21 -1.01
C ASN A 11 0.58 9.37 -0.54
N GLN A 12 0.81 9.80 0.70
CA GLN A 12 2.16 9.85 1.26
C GLN A 12 2.56 8.49 1.81
N ILE A 13 3.86 8.17 1.73
CA ILE A 13 4.41 6.98 2.39
C ILE A 13 4.40 7.21 3.90
N ASP A 14 3.96 6.19 4.63
CA ASP A 14 4.03 6.20 6.08
C ASP A 14 5.47 5.89 6.53
N ALA A 15 5.92 6.58 7.58
CA ALA A 15 7.25 6.38 8.14
C ALA A 15 7.34 5.08 8.95
N HIS A 16 6.20 4.54 9.41
CA HIS A 16 6.16 3.33 10.22
C HIS A 16 5.26 2.27 9.59
N PHE A 17 5.87 1.19 9.09
CA PHE A 17 5.14 0.11 8.43
C PHE A 17 4.09 -0.54 9.34
N GLY A 18 4.41 -0.76 10.62
CA GLY A 18 3.51 -1.46 11.54
C GLY A 18 2.21 -0.69 11.83
N HIS A 19 2.23 0.65 11.83
CA HIS A 19 1.11 1.48 12.28
C HIS A 19 0.51 2.33 11.15
N CYS A 20 0.77 2.01 9.88
CA CYS A 20 0.22 2.80 8.78
C CYS A 20 -1.31 2.68 8.75
N GLU A 21 -1.99 3.72 8.26
CA GLU A 21 -3.45 3.71 8.18
C GLU A 21 -3.96 2.75 7.08
N PHE A 22 -3.23 2.68 5.96
CA PHE A 22 -3.56 1.81 4.84
C PHE A 22 -2.30 1.24 4.17
N TYR A 23 -2.46 0.07 3.57
CA TYR A 23 -1.58 -0.41 2.51
C TYR A 23 -2.19 -0.07 1.16
N THR A 24 -1.48 0.73 0.36
CA THR A 24 -1.80 0.87 -1.06
C THR A 24 -1.10 -0.24 -1.83
N ILE A 25 -1.89 -1.12 -2.45
CA ILE A 25 -1.42 -2.27 -3.21
C ILE A 25 -1.51 -1.95 -4.69
N TYR A 26 -0.36 -1.99 -5.37
CA TYR A 26 -0.26 -1.82 -6.81
C TYR A 26 -0.08 -3.19 -7.47
N THR A 27 -0.83 -3.45 -8.54
CA THR A 27 -0.57 -4.57 -9.43
C THR A 27 0.29 -4.08 -10.59
N VAL A 28 1.41 -4.76 -10.83
CA VAL A 28 2.38 -4.46 -11.89
C VAL A 28 2.35 -5.59 -12.91
N SER A 29 2.17 -5.26 -14.19
CA SER A 29 2.21 -6.18 -15.32
C SER A 29 3.63 -6.68 -15.60
N GLU A 30 3.76 -7.67 -16.48
CA GLU A 30 5.06 -8.15 -16.97
C GLU A 30 5.83 -7.09 -17.76
N ASN A 31 5.13 -6.10 -18.32
CA ASN A 31 5.71 -4.95 -19.02
C ASN A 31 6.13 -3.81 -18.07
N ASN A 32 6.14 -4.04 -16.76
CA ASN A 32 6.43 -3.04 -15.71
C ASN A 32 5.44 -1.87 -15.66
N GLU A 33 4.20 -2.08 -16.08
CA GLU A 33 3.14 -1.06 -16.02
C GLU A 33 2.26 -1.29 -14.79
N ILE A 34 1.79 -0.20 -14.18
CA ILE A 34 0.77 -0.28 -13.12
C ILE A 34 -0.59 -0.53 -13.78
N THR A 35 -1.21 -1.66 -13.47
CA THR A 35 -2.49 -2.07 -14.06
C THR A 35 -3.66 -2.00 -13.09
N ASP A 36 -3.40 -1.92 -11.78
CA ASP A 36 -4.45 -1.79 -10.76
C ASP A 36 -3.92 -1.12 -9.48
N LYS A 37 -4.82 -0.49 -8.72
CA LYS A 37 -4.56 0.13 -7.42
C LYS A 37 -5.68 -0.24 -6.44
N GLN A 38 -5.32 -0.81 -5.31
CA GLN A 38 -6.23 -1.20 -4.24
C GLN A 38 -5.80 -0.59 -2.91
N ILE A 39 -6.75 -0.20 -2.07
CA ILE A 39 -6.50 0.30 -0.72
C ILE A 39 -6.97 -0.77 0.27
N LEU A 40 -6.05 -1.21 1.12
CA LEU A 40 -6.32 -2.15 2.21
C LEU A 40 -6.12 -1.41 3.54
N ARG A 41 -7.17 -1.32 4.36
CA ARG A 41 -7.05 -0.77 5.72
C ARG A 41 -6.19 -1.69 6.58
N SER A 42 -5.30 -1.11 7.37
CA SER A 42 -4.50 -1.88 8.33
C SER A 42 -5.41 -2.53 9.39
N PRO A 43 -5.14 -3.79 9.79
CA PRO A 43 -5.86 -4.43 10.89
C PRO A 43 -5.67 -3.67 12.21
N ALA A 44 -6.67 -3.70 13.09
CA ALA A 44 -6.51 -3.14 14.43
C ALA A 44 -5.42 -3.92 15.20
N GLY A 45 -4.43 -3.21 15.74
CA GLY A 45 -3.38 -3.79 16.57
C GLY A 45 -2.21 -4.42 15.81
N CYS A 46 -2.00 -4.12 14.53
CA CYS A 46 -0.71 -4.38 13.91
C CYS A 46 0.31 -3.32 14.39
N GLY A 47 1.47 -3.77 14.88
CA GLY A 47 2.47 -2.94 15.55
C GLY A 47 3.32 -3.76 16.51
#